data_AF-A0A4Q7YT29-F1
#
_entry.id   AF-A0A4Q7YT29-F1
#
_cell.length_a   1.000
_cell.length_b   1.000
_cell.length_c   1.000
_cell.angle_alpha   90.00
_cell.angle_beta   90.00
_cell.angle_gamma   90.00
#
_symmetry.space_group_name_H-M   'P 1'
#
loop_
_entity.id
_entity.type
_entity.pdbx_description
1 polymer ?
#
loop_
_entity_poly.entity_id
_entity_poly.type
_entity_poly.pdbx_seq_one_letter_code
_entity_poly.pdbx_strand_id
1 'polypeptide(L)'
;MHRVLVNVSSSDWAVHFIAPDGKTRIGPWLLHDTHDEVLKILDWCGITDEELAEHHSAIRRWGFSSAVVMLTAAKLAALIERGRGWPWNGYELRLMKEAGKYPPQRLSEKLRNL
;
A
#
# COMPACT_ATOMS: atom_id res chain seq x y z
N MET A 1 -4.18 -17.94 6.27
CA MET A 1 -4.43 -16.49 6.08
C MET A 1 -3.57 -15.73 7.07
N HIS A 2 -3.01 -14.58 6.69
CA HIS A 2 -2.14 -13.74 7.51
C HIS A 2 -2.80 -12.39 7.71
N ARG A 3 -2.98 -12.00 8.97
CA ARG A 3 -3.50 -10.68 9.33
C ARG A 3 -2.44 -9.62 8.99
N VAL A 4 -2.83 -8.60 8.24
CA VAL A 4 -1.95 -7.49 7.84
C VAL A 4 -2.74 -6.20 7.98
N LEU A 5 -2.11 -5.16 8.50
CA LEU A 5 -2.68 -3.82 8.52
C LEU A 5 -2.28 -3.09 7.24
N VAL A 6 -3.26 -2.54 6.52
CA VAL A 6 -3.05 -1.65 5.37
C VAL A 6 -3.36 -0.24 5.82
N ASN A 7 -2.40 0.67 5.64
CA ASN A 7 -2.56 2.08 5.95
C ASN A 7 -2.53 2.88 4.65
N VAL A 8 -3.45 3.84 4.56
CA VAL A 8 -3.54 4.77 3.43
C VAL A 8 -3.46 6.21 3.94
N SER A 9 -2.69 7.04 3.23
CA SER A 9 -2.63 8.50 3.41
C SER A 9 -3.07 9.19 2.12
N SER A 10 -3.96 10.17 2.21
CA SER A 10 -4.45 10.90 1.02
C SER A 10 -3.48 11.95 0.49
N SER A 11 -2.49 12.40 1.28
CA SER A 11 -1.56 13.47 0.88
C SER A 11 -0.76 13.13 -0.38
N ASP A 12 -0.38 11.86 -0.51
CA ASP A 12 0.39 11.31 -1.64
C ASP A 12 -0.24 10.02 -2.17
N TRP A 13 -1.49 9.76 -1.80
CA TRP A 13 -2.16 8.46 -1.98
C TRP A 13 -1.24 7.29 -1.62
N ALA A 14 -0.58 7.40 -0.47
CA ALA A 14 0.45 6.47 -0.03
C ALA A 14 -0.18 5.26 0.66
N VAL A 15 0.17 4.06 0.21
CA VAL A 15 -0.27 2.78 0.78
C VAL A 15 0.92 2.03 1.36
N HIS A 16 0.77 1.51 2.57
CA HIS A 16 1.78 0.64 3.17
C HIS A 16 1.19 -0.42 4.08
N PHE A 17 1.93 -1.52 4.23
CA PHE A 17 1.49 -2.69 4.96
C PHE A 17 2.34 -2.92 6.20
N ILE A 18 1.69 -3.28 7.31
CA ILE A 18 2.33 -3.52 8.60
C ILE A 18 1.86 -4.88 9.12
N ALA A 19 2.77 -5.64 9.70
CA ALA A 19 2.48 -6.90 10.36
C ALA A 19 1.59 -6.68 11.61
N PRO A 20 1.00 -7.75 12.18
CA PRO A 20 0.15 -7.66 13.37
C PRO A 20 0.81 -7.05 14.61
N ASP A 21 2.15 -7.01 14.66
CA ASP A 21 2.91 -6.39 15.75
C ASP A 21 2.87 -4.85 15.72
N GLY A 22 2.26 -4.26 14.68
CA GLY A 22 2.14 -2.82 14.49
C GLY A 22 3.46 -2.12 14.18
N LYS A 23 4.54 -2.87 13.92
CA LYS A 23 5.90 -2.34 13.78
C LYS A 23 6.59 -2.83 12.51
N THR A 24 6.47 -4.11 12.20
CA THR A 24 7.18 -4.74 11.09
C THR A 24 6.52 -4.35 9.78
N ARG A 25 7.26 -3.63 8.92
CA ARG A 25 6.79 -3.28 7.58
C ARG A 25 6.80 -4.51 6.67
N ILE A 26 5.76 -4.64 5.86
CA ILE A 26 5.63 -5.72 4.87
C ILE A 26 5.60 -5.10 3.48
N GLY A 27 6.56 -5.47 2.64
CA GLY A 27 6.62 -4.97 1.27
C GLY A 27 6.91 -3.47 1.15
N PRO A 28 6.73 -2.91 -0.06
CA PRO A 28 7.06 -1.52 -0.35
C PRO A 28 6.02 -0.54 0.18
N TRP A 29 6.45 0.71 0.39
CA TRP A 29 5.52 1.86 0.37
C TRP A 29 5.18 2.18 -1.08
N LEU A 30 3.88 2.29 -1.37
CA LEU A 30 3.38 2.58 -2.70
C LEU A 30 2.81 4.00 -2.71
N LEU A 31 3.30 4.85 -3.59
CA LEU A 31 2.74 6.17 -3.87
C LEU A 31 1.91 6.10 -5.16
N HIS A 32 0.74 6.71 -5.13
CA HIS A 32 -0.19 6.75 -6.27
C HIS A 32 -0.54 8.19 -6.62
N ASP A 33 -1.11 8.40 -7.80
CA ASP A 33 -1.55 9.73 -8.22
C ASP A 33 -3.03 9.95 -7.90
N THR A 34 -3.78 8.86 -7.78
CA THR A 34 -5.23 8.90 -7.58
C THR A 34 -5.72 7.95 -6.49
N HIS A 35 -6.88 8.27 -5.92
CA HIS A 35 -7.59 7.37 -5.01
C HIS A 35 -8.00 6.07 -5.71
N ASP A 36 -8.38 6.12 -6.99
CA ASP A 36 -8.80 4.93 -7.74
C ASP A 36 -7.73 3.84 -7.80
N GLU A 37 -6.45 4.22 -7.90
CA GLU A 37 -5.34 3.26 -7.83
C GLU A 37 -5.21 2.61 -6.45
N VAL A 38 -5.47 3.37 -5.39
CA VAL A 38 -5.52 2.84 -4.02
C VAL A 38 -6.68 1.87 -3.88
N LEU A 39 -7.85 2.17 -4.46
CA LEU A 39 -9.02 1.28 -4.40
C LEU A 39 -8.73 -0.08 -5.04
N LYS A 40 -7.97 -0.13 -6.14
CA LYS A 40 -7.52 -1.39 -6.75
C LYS A 40 -6.64 -2.22 -5.81
N ILE A 41 -5.82 -1.58 -4.99
CA ILE A 41 -4.99 -2.27 -4.00
C ILE A 41 -5.86 -2.83 -2.87
N LEU A 42 -6.83 -2.05 -2.39
CA LEU A 42 -7.75 -2.50 -1.35
C LEU A 42 -8.62 -3.67 -1.84
N ASP A 43 -9.12 -3.59 -3.07
CA ASP A 43 -9.82 -4.71 -3.73
C ASP A 43 -8.91 -5.94 -3.88
N TRP A 44 -7.65 -5.76 -4.32
CA TRP A 44 -6.67 -6.84 -4.33
C TRP A 44 -6.42 -7.44 -2.94
N CYS A 45 -6.52 -6.65 -1.87
CA CYS A 45 -6.44 -7.15 -0.49
C CYS A 45 -7.70 -7.89 -0.03
N GLY A 46 -8.81 -7.77 -0.77
CA GLY A 46 -10.10 -8.38 -0.46
C GLY A 46 -10.84 -7.67 0.66
N ILE A 47 -10.78 -6.33 0.71
CA ILE A 47 -11.63 -5.58 1.64
C ILE A 47 -13.10 -5.74 1.26
N THR A 48 -13.98 -5.71 2.25
CA THR A 48 -15.44 -5.73 2.08
C THR A 48 -15.99 -4.34 1.76
N ASP A 49 -17.22 -4.28 1.26
CA ASP A 49 -17.93 -3.01 1.01
C ASP A 49 -18.09 -2.15 2.28
N GLU A 50 -18.26 -2.80 3.44
CA GLU A 50 -18.37 -2.13 4.73
C GLU A 50 -17.03 -1.47 5.13
N GLU A 51 -15.94 -2.22 5.01
CA GLU A 51 -14.58 -1.69 5.27
C GLU A 51 -14.22 -0.58 4.26
N LEU A 52 -14.69 -0.69 3.01
CA LEU A 52 -14.51 0.34 2.00
C LEU A 52 -15.27 1.62 2.36
N ALA A 53 -16.50 1.51 2.85
CA ALA A 53 -17.27 2.66 3.33
C ALA A 53 -16.60 3.34 4.53
N GLU A 54 -16.06 2.57 5.47
CA GLU A 54 -15.26 3.08 6.58
C GLU A 54 -13.98 3.77 6.09
N HIS A 55 -13.27 3.17 5.14
CA HIS A 55 -12.10 3.76 4.48
C HIS A 55 -12.43 5.13 3.88
N HIS A 56 -13.51 5.24 3.09
CA HIS A 56 -13.95 6.50 2.51
C HIS A 56 -14.28 7.56 3.58
N SER A 57 -14.97 7.15 4.64
CA SER A 57 -15.30 8.03 5.77
C SER A 57 -14.05 8.54 6.49
N ALA A 58 -13.09 7.67 6.76
CA ALA A 58 -11.83 7.99 7.44
C ALA A 58 -10.95 8.91 6.60
N ILE A 59 -10.77 8.61 5.30
CA ILE A 59 -10.04 9.48 4.37
C ILE A 59 -10.66 10.88 4.33
N ARG A 60 -11.99 11.00 4.25
CA ARG A 60 -12.68 12.30 4.23
C ARG A 60 -12.49 13.09 5.52
N ARG A 61 -12.51 12.43 6.68
CA ARG A 61 -12.44 13.07 7.99
C ARG A 61 -11.03 13.43 8.42
N TRP A 62 -10.07 12.56 8.12
CA TRP A 62 -8.74 12.60 8.72
C TRP A 62 -7.61 12.65 7.69
N GLY A 63 -7.88 12.38 6.41
CA GLY A 63 -6.85 12.20 5.39
C GLY A 63 -6.08 10.88 5.51
N PHE A 64 -6.47 10.01 6.44
CA PHE A 64 -5.84 8.72 6.67
C PHE A 64 -6.89 7.64 6.94
N SER A 65 -6.57 6.42 6.58
CA SER A 65 -7.37 5.24 6.93
C SER A 65 -6.47 4.03 7.19
N SER A 66 -7.01 3.08 7.94
CA SER A 66 -6.35 1.83 8.29
C SER A 66 -7.38 0.71 8.19
N ALA A 67 -7.03 -0.38 7.50
CA ALA A 67 -7.88 -1.55 7.37
C ALA A 67 -7.08 -2.82 7.69
N VAL A 68 -7.69 -3.76 8.41
CA VAL A 68 -7.09 -5.06 8.67
C VAL A 68 -7.52 -6.02 7.58
N VAL A 69 -6.56 -6.56 6.83
CA VAL A 69 -6.84 -7.48 5.72
C VAL A 69 -6.27 -8.87 6.00
N MET A 70 -6.88 -9.88 5.39
CA MET A 70 -6.46 -11.28 5.52
C MET A 70 -5.80 -11.75 4.23
N LEU A 71 -4.47 -11.71 4.17
CA LEU A 71 -3.73 -12.13 2.98
C LEU A 71 -3.53 -13.65 2.96
N THR A 72 -3.59 -14.25 1.77
CA THR A 72 -3.12 -15.62 1.57
C THR A 72 -1.59 -15.67 1.70
N ALA A 73 -1.01 -16.84 1.95
CA ALA A 73 0.44 -17.00 2.01
C ALA A 73 1.12 -16.54 0.71
N ALA A 74 0.49 -16.81 -0.44
CA ALA A 74 0.97 -16.36 -1.75
C ALA A 74 0.97 -14.84 -1.89
N LYS A 75 -0.12 -14.15 -1.50
CA LYS A 75 -0.20 -12.68 -1.53
C LYS A 75 0.83 -12.04 -0.60
N LEU A 76 0.98 -12.60 0.62
CA LEU A 76 1.99 -12.13 1.57
C LEU A 76 3.42 -12.29 1.02
N ALA A 77 3.74 -13.46 0.47
CA ALA A 77 5.05 -13.72 -0.12
C ALA A 77 5.36 -12.77 -1.29
N ALA A 78 4.38 -12.54 -2.18
CA ALA A 78 4.51 -11.59 -3.27
C ALA A 78 4.76 -10.16 -2.79
N LEU A 79 4.09 -9.74 -1.72
CA LEU A 79 4.28 -8.43 -1.11
C LEU A 79 5.68 -8.28 -0.49
N ILE A 80 6.14 -9.28 0.27
CA ILE A 80 7.49 -9.31 0.85
C ILE A 80 8.56 -9.24 -0.24
N GLU A 81 8.41 -10.05 -1.29
CA GLU A 81 9.36 -10.08 -2.41
C GLU A 81 9.42 -8.73 -3.14
N ARG A 82 8.28 -8.04 -3.30
CA ARG A 82 8.25 -6.68 -3.88
C ARG A 82 8.96 -5.64 -3.02
N GLY A 83 8.99 -5.82 -1.70
CA GLY A 83 9.71 -4.93 -0.79
C GLY A 83 11.23 -5.10 -0.81
N ARG A 84 11.75 -6.20 -1.39
CA ARG A 84 13.20 -6.45 -1.41
C ARG A 84 13.91 -5.39 -2.26
N GLY A 85 14.81 -4.64 -1.62
CA GLY A 85 15.56 -3.55 -2.24
C GLY A 85 14.75 -2.27 -2.42
N TRP A 86 13.58 -2.16 -1.79
CA TRP A 86 12.76 -0.95 -1.79
C TRP A 86 13.18 0.02 -0.67
N PRO A 87 13.17 1.35 -0.90
CA PRO A 87 13.37 2.32 0.17
C PRO A 87 12.26 2.19 1.21
N TRP A 88 12.62 1.94 2.47
CA TRP A 88 11.64 1.65 3.51
C TRP A 88 10.98 2.89 4.09
N ASN A 89 11.39 4.10 3.72
CA ASN A 89 10.82 5.34 4.24
C ASN A 89 10.11 6.16 3.15
N GLY A 90 9.01 6.80 3.55
CA GLY A 90 8.19 7.61 2.65
C GLY A 90 8.83 8.87 2.13
N TYR A 91 9.75 9.43 2.90
CA TYR A 91 10.42 10.67 2.53
C TYR A 91 11.28 10.47 1.28
N GLU A 92 12.12 9.44 1.25
CA GLU A 92 12.94 9.08 0.09
C GLU A 92 12.07 8.75 -1.13
N LEU A 93 10.95 8.05 -0.92
CA LEU A 93 10.03 7.73 -2.02
C LEU A 93 9.38 8.97 -2.62
N ARG A 94 8.98 9.92 -1.78
CA ARG A 94 8.45 11.21 -2.23
C ARG A 94 9.50 11.97 -3.03
N LEU A 95 10.74 12.05 -2.55
CA LEU A 95 11.86 12.67 -3.30
C LEU A 95 12.12 11.96 -4.63
N MET A 96 12.03 10.63 -4.68
CA MET A 96 12.16 9.87 -5.93
C MET A 96 11.02 10.18 -6.90
N LYS A 97 9.78 10.32 -6.41
CA LYS A 97 8.62 10.68 -7.22
C LYS A 97 8.73 12.09 -7.78
N GLU A 98 9.10 13.07 -6.94
CA GLU A 98 9.36 14.45 -7.34
C GLU A 98 10.49 14.54 -8.40
N ALA A 99 11.49 13.66 -8.32
CA ALA A 99 12.58 13.56 -9.29
C ALA A 99 12.24 12.74 -10.56
N GLY A 100 11.01 12.23 -10.72
CA GLY A 100 10.60 11.39 -11.85
C GLY A 100 11.25 10.00 -11.89
N LYS A 101 11.77 9.52 -10.75
CA LYS A 101 12.46 8.22 -10.60
C LYS A 101 11.59 7.15 -9.95
N TYR A 102 10.30 7.44 -9.74
CA TYR A 102 9.31 6.56 -9.17
C TYR A 102 8.27 6.15 -10.24
N PRO A 103 7.82 4.88 -10.26
CA PRO A 103 8.39 3.76 -9.52
C PRO A 103 9.81 3.45 -10.04
N PRO A 104 10.71 2.88 -9.22
CA PRO A 104 12.03 2.48 -9.68
C PRO A 104 11.92 1.55 -10.90
N GLN A 105 12.79 1.69 -11.91
CA GLN A 105 12.72 0.95 -13.19
C GLN A 105 12.47 -0.56 -13.03
N ARG A 106 13.19 -1.21 -12.11
CA ARG A 106 13.06 -2.65 -11.78
C ARG A 106 11.64 -3.08 -11.38
N LEU A 107 10.78 -2.13 -11.01
CA LEU A 107 9.43 -2.37 -10.52
C LEU A 107 8.35 -1.94 -11.50
N SER A 108 8.64 -1.02 -12.43
CA SER A 108 7.76 -0.77 -13.58
C SER A 108 7.49 -2.06 -14.38
N GLU A 109 8.44 -2.99 -14.39
CA GLU A 109 8.32 -4.31 -15.03
C GLU A 109 7.45 -5.30 -14.22
N LYS A 110 7.45 -5.20 -12.88
CA LYS A 110 6.70 -6.09 -11.98
C LYS A 110 5.30 -5.59 -11.61
N LEU A 111 5.03 -4.30 -11.74
CA LEU A 111 3.73 -3.66 -11.46
C LEU A 111 2.72 -3.82 -12.61
N ARG A 112 3.16 -4.07 -13.84
CA ARG A 112 2.28 -4.31 -15.01
C ARG A 112 1.38 -5.54 -14.89
N ASN A 113 1.67 -6.44 -13.94
CA ASN A 113 0.97 -7.71 -13.76
C ASN A 113 0.06 -7.73 -12.52
N LEU A 114 -0.36 -6.56 -12.02
CA LEU A 114 -1.47 -6.38 -11.09
C LEU A 114 -2.68 -5.79 -11.83
#